data_AF-A0A9D6W392-F1
#
_entry.id   AF-A0A9D6W392-F1
#
_cell.length_a   1.000
_cell.length_b   1.000
_cell.length_c   1.000
_cell.angle_alpha   90.00
_cell.angle_beta   90.00
_cell.angle_gamma   90.00
#
_symmetry.space_group_name_H-M   'P 1'
#
loop_
_entity.id
_entity.type
_entity.pdbx_description
1 polymer ?
#
loop_
_entity_poly.entity_id
_entity_poly.type
_entity_poly.pdbx_seq_one_letter_code
_entity_poly.pdbx_strand_id
1 'polypeptide(L)'
;MSDPSPTFRPEEGVQAREVPVRLLVVQGEQRPAVDATDEPVVMTFPHLVVRELIAFLALSLLLVVCALLFDAPLESMADPSKAMNPMKAPWYFLGLQELLHYYPPIVAGVILPGAVVVALAIVPYFDINLERPEFWERRRASKLALTVAVFGLISSLLAYAGQHPVWPLLGPLWFVGAAMLLPGVWSRRRGLVGWLARRSLPFWIFAWFLLTAVTLTVIGVFFRGPGWSFTLPWRDGIW
;
A
#
# COMPACT_ATOMS: atom_id res chain seq x y z
N MET A 1 -20.70 11.06 67.33
CA MET A 1 -21.68 11.17 66.23
C MET A 1 -20.89 11.06 64.93
N SER A 2 -20.93 9.90 64.28
CA SER A 2 -20.35 9.71 62.95
C SER A 2 -21.28 10.33 61.91
N ASP A 3 -20.76 11.28 61.14
CA ASP A 3 -21.47 11.90 60.02
C ASP A 3 -21.83 10.80 58.99
N PRO A 4 -23.08 10.70 58.49
CA PRO A 4 -23.43 9.68 57.52
C PRO A 4 -22.61 9.85 56.25
N SER A 5 -21.98 8.76 55.80
CA SER A 5 -21.24 8.70 54.54
C SER A 5 -22.11 9.21 53.38
N PRO A 6 -21.63 10.13 52.54
CA PRO A 6 -22.42 10.65 51.42
C PRO A 6 -22.82 9.51 50.47
N THR A 7 -24.12 9.38 50.21
CA THR A 7 -24.67 8.43 49.24
C THR A 7 -24.48 8.98 47.84
N PHE A 8 -23.51 8.47 47.10
CA PHE A 8 -23.31 8.82 45.69
C PHE A 8 -24.24 7.99 44.80
N ARG A 9 -24.92 8.65 43.86
CA ARG A 9 -25.67 7.98 42.79
C ARG A 9 -24.90 8.13 41.47
N PRO A 10 -24.70 7.05 40.71
CA PRO A 10 -24.11 7.14 39.38
C PRO A 10 -25.10 7.83 38.45
N GLU A 11 -24.64 8.89 37.77
CA GLU A 11 -25.38 9.53 36.67
C GLU A 11 -24.60 9.34 35.37
N GLU A 12 -25.30 8.87 34.34
CA GLU A 12 -24.78 8.72 32.99
C GLU A 12 -25.11 10.01 32.22
N GLY A 13 -24.23 11.02 32.35
CA GLY A 13 -24.41 12.32 31.73
C GLY A 13 -23.11 12.92 31.19
N VAL A 14 -23.19 13.54 30.02
CA VAL A 14 -22.04 14.18 29.34
C VAL A 14 -21.88 15.66 29.76
N GLN A 15 -22.87 16.22 30.47
CA GLN A 15 -22.90 17.64 30.83
C GLN A 15 -21.94 17.97 31.98
N ALA A 16 -20.79 18.51 31.61
CA ALA A 16 -19.67 18.76 32.50
C ALA A 16 -19.92 19.80 33.62
N ARG A 17 -20.96 20.63 33.51
CA ARG A 17 -21.24 21.73 34.43
C ARG A 17 -22.15 21.35 35.60
N GLU A 18 -22.84 20.22 35.52
CA GLU A 18 -23.85 19.83 36.51
C GLU A 18 -23.28 19.00 37.66
N VAL A 19 -22.10 18.38 37.50
CA VAL A 19 -21.53 17.45 38.49
C VAL A 19 -20.11 17.88 38.92
N PRO A 20 -19.91 18.36 40.17
CA PRO A 20 -18.63 18.92 40.64
C PRO A 20 -17.57 17.86 41.01
N VAL A 21 -17.94 16.59 41.21
CA VAL A 21 -17.01 15.51 41.60
C VAL A 21 -17.14 14.33 40.65
N ARG A 22 -16.02 13.93 40.01
CA ARG A 22 -15.97 12.78 39.10
C ARG A 22 -15.10 11.67 39.67
N LEU A 23 -15.66 10.48 39.83
CA LEU A 23 -14.90 9.26 40.05
C LEU A 23 -14.69 8.60 38.69
N LEU A 24 -13.49 8.74 38.13
CA LEU A 24 -13.11 8.05 36.89
C LEU A 24 -12.76 6.60 37.24
N VAL A 25 -13.69 5.67 37.04
CA VAL A 25 -13.39 4.24 37.15
C VAL A 25 -12.75 3.79 35.85
N VAL A 26 -11.42 3.77 35.80
CA VAL A 26 -10.68 3.19 34.68
C VAL A 26 -10.74 1.67 34.83
N GLN A 27 -11.70 1.03 34.16
CA GLN A 27 -11.66 -0.41 33.97
C GLN A 27 -10.52 -0.73 33.00
N GLY A 28 -9.48 -1.38 33.52
CA GLY A 28 -8.43 -1.98 32.70
C GLY A 28 -9.01 -3.09 31.85
N GLU A 29 -8.54 -3.16 30.60
CA GLU A 29 -9.00 -4.03 29.50
C GLU A 29 -10.22 -3.52 28.72
N GLN A 30 -10.10 -2.31 28.16
CA GLN A 30 -10.81 -2.04 26.92
C GLN A 30 -10.14 -2.83 25.78
N ARG A 31 -10.81 -3.90 25.35
CA ARG A 31 -10.71 -4.35 23.96
C ARG A 31 -10.91 -3.12 23.07
N PRO A 32 -10.33 -3.03 21.87
CA PRO A 32 -10.64 -1.95 20.95
C PRO A 32 -12.09 -2.12 20.51
N ALA A 33 -13.03 -1.67 21.35
CA ALA A 33 -14.29 -1.18 20.88
C ALA A 33 -13.87 -0.04 19.96
N VAL A 34 -14.11 -0.21 18.67
CA VAL A 34 -14.25 0.92 17.75
C VAL A 34 -15.07 1.93 18.53
N ASP A 35 -14.51 3.12 18.78
CA ASP A 35 -15.30 4.26 19.27
C ASP A 35 -16.42 4.40 18.24
N ALA A 36 -17.55 3.73 18.49
CA ALA A 36 -18.78 3.95 17.79
C ALA A 36 -19.24 5.30 18.31
N THR A 37 -18.56 6.34 17.84
CA THR A 37 -19.17 7.65 17.77
C THR A 37 -20.49 7.40 17.08
N ASP A 38 -21.60 7.71 17.75
CA ASP A 38 -22.92 7.79 17.13
C ASP A 38 -22.82 8.84 16.03
N GLU A 39 -22.30 8.42 14.88
CA GLU A 39 -22.30 9.23 13.68
C GLU A 39 -23.77 9.44 13.33
N PRO A 40 -24.14 10.67 12.95
CA PRO A 40 -25.52 10.96 12.61
C PRO A 40 -25.96 10.07 11.45
N VAL A 41 -26.78 9.07 11.75
CA VAL A 41 -27.32 8.14 10.75
C VAL A 41 -28.39 8.83 9.93
N VAL A 42 -28.35 8.61 8.62
CA VAL A 42 -29.34 9.13 7.67
C VAL A 42 -29.99 7.99 6.92
N MET A 43 -31.24 8.17 6.51
CA MET A 43 -31.94 7.17 5.71
C MET A 43 -31.22 6.96 4.38
N THR A 44 -30.96 5.69 4.03
CA THR A 44 -30.28 5.29 2.78
C THR A 44 -30.96 5.90 1.56
N PHE A 45 -32.29 5.85 1.52
CA PHE A 45 -33.09 6.58 0.54
C PHE A 45 -33.72 7.81 1.19
N PRO A 46 -33.65 9.00 0.56
CA PRO A 46 -33.02 9.28 -0.74
C PRO A 46 -31.52 9.62 -0.65
N HIS A 47 -30.94 9.74 0.55
CA HIS A 47 -29.67 10.48 0.72
C HIS A 47 -28.46 9.78 0.09
N LEU A 48 -28.27 8.48 0.34
CA LEU A 48 -27.17 7.71 -0.26
C LEU A 48 -27.43 7.48 -1.75
N VAL A 49 -28.63 7.02 -2.09
CA VAL A 49 -29.00 6.65 -3.48
C VAL A 49 -28.84 7.82 -4.45
N VAL A 50 -29.26 9.03 -4.06
CA VAL A 50 -29.10 10.22 -4.92
C VAL A 50 -27.63 10.59 -5.08
N ARG A 51 -26.82 10.49 -4.02
CA ARG A 51 -25.37 10.76 -4.10
C ARG A 51 -24.66 9.76 -5.00
N GLU A 52 -25.00 8.47 -4.88
CA GLU A 52 -24.45 7.42 -5.73
C GLU A 52 -24.88 7.59 -7.19
N LEU A 53 -26.13 7.95 -7.46
CA LEU A 53 -26.60 8.26 -8.81
C LEU A 53 -25.84 9.44 -9.41
N ILE A 54 -25.64 10.53 -8.65
CA ILE A 54 -24.84 11.67 -9.09
C ILE A 54 -23.40 11.24 -9.38
N ALA A 55 -22.78 10.46 -8.49
CA ALA A 55 -21.42 9.96 -8.70
C ALA A 55 -21.32 9.04 -9.93
N PHE A 56 -22.30 8.17 -10.15
CA PHE A 56 -22.39 7.31 -11.32
C PHE A 56 -22.53 8.10 -12.62
N LEU A 57 -23.41 9.10 -12.64
CA LEU A 57 -23.58 9.99 -13.80
C LEU A 57 -22.31 10.80 -14.07
N ALA A 58 -21.67 11.33 -13.03
CA ALA A 58 -20.41 12.07 -13.16
C ALA A 58 -19.27 11.18 -13.68
N LEU A 59 -19.16 9.94 -13.18
CA LEU A 59 -18.17 8.97 -13.66
C LEU A 59 -18.45 8.57 -15.11
N SER A 60 -19.72 8.33 -15.47
CA SER A 60 -20.12 8.00 -16.84
C SER A 60 -19.79 9.14 -17.80
N LEU A 61 -20.09 10.38 -17.41
CA LEU A 61 -19.74 11.57 -18.19
C LEU A 61 -18.22 11.69 -18.35
N LEU A 62 -17.45 11.49 -17.28
CA LEU A 62 -15.99 11.50 -17.34
C LEU A 62 -15.47 10.46 -18.34
N LEU A 63 -15.99 9.24 -18.33
CA LEU A 63 -15.60 8.18 -19.26
C LEU A 63 -15.94 8.55 -20.71
N VAL A 64 -17.12 9.14 -20.97
CA VAL A 64 -17.50 9.62 -22.30
C VAL A 64 -16.57 10.74 -22.76
N VAL A 65 -16.26 11.72 -21.89
CA VAL A 65 -15.32 12.79 -22.22
C VAL A 65 -13.93 12.22 -22.54
N CYS A 66 -13.43 11.27 -21.75
CA CYS A 66 -12.16 10.59 -22.05
C CYS A 66 -12.22 9.88 -23.41
N ALA A 67 -13.30 9.15 -23.73
CA ALA A 67 -13.44 8.47 -25.01
C ALA A 67 -13.52 9.43 -26.22
N LEU A 68 -14.01 10.65 -26.02
CA LEU A 68 -14.03 11.69 -27.06
C LEU A 68 -12.67 12.39 -27.24
N LEU A 69 -11.83 12.43 -26.19
CA LEU A 69 -10.53 13.09 -26.21
C LEU A 69 -9.38 12.15 -26.60
N PHE A 70 -9.53 10.85 -26.34
CA PHE A 70 -8.48 9.85 -26.55
C PHE A 70 -8.98 8.75 -27.48
N ASP A 71 -8.47 8.72 -28.71
CA ASP A 71 -8.75 7.67 -29.68
C ASP A 71 -8.12 6.34 -29.24
N ALA A 72 -8.91 5.26 -29.28
CA ALA A 72 -8.45 3.90 -29.13
C ALA A 72 -8.50 3.20 -30.50
N PRO A 73 -7.43 3.28 -31.31
CA PRO A 73 -7.44 2.71 -32.65
C PRO A 73 -7.61 1.19 -32.58
N LEU A 74 -8.54 0.66 -33.37
CA LEU A 74 -8.73 -0.78 -33.50
C LEU A 74 -7.67 -1.35 -34.43
N GLU A 75 -7.05 -2.45 -34.01
CA GLU A 75 -6.11 -3.20 -34.85
C GLU A 75 -6.85 -4.08 -35.87
N SER A 76 -6.10 -4.65 -36.82
CA SER A 76 -6.64 -5.62 -37.77
C SER A 76 -7.21 -6.85 -37.06
N MET A 77 -8.11 -7.58 -37.73
CA MET A 77 -8.61 -8.86 -37.22
C MET A 77 -7.46 -9.78 -36.83
N ALA A 78 -7.65 -10.53 -35.74
CA ALA A 78 -6.61 -11.40 -35.18
C ALA A 78 -6.18 -12.47 -36.19
N ASP A 79 -4.87 -12.55 -36.43
CA ASP A 79 -4.25 -13.57 -37.29
C ASP A 79 -3.30 -14.45 -36.45
N PRO A 80 -3.60 -15.74 -36.25
CA PRO A 80 -2.74 -16.65 -35.50
C PRO A 80 -1.35 -16.85 -36.11
N SER A 81 -1.17 -16.57 -37.40
CA SER A 81 0.11 -16.73 -38.10
C SER A 81 1.05 -15.52 -37.93
N LYS A 82 0.54 -14.39 -37.43
CA LYS A 82 1.30 -13.15 -37.23
C LYS A 82 1.21 -12.68 -35.78
N ALA A 83 2.27 -12.92 -35.02
CA ALA A 83 2.38 -12.36 -33.67
C ALA A 83 2.54 -10.83 -33.70
N MET A 84 1.77 -10.14 -32.86
CA MET A 84 1.91 -8.69 -32.67
C MET A 84 3.29 -8.36 -32.08
N ASN A 85 3.90 -7.29 -32.56
CA ASN A 85 5.20 -6.83 -32.08
C ASN A 85 5.24 -5.30 -32.03
N PRO A 86 5.34 -4.67 -30.85
CA PRO A 86 5.38 -5.28 -29.51
C PRO A 86 4.00 -5.78 -29.03
N MET A 87 3.98 -6.89 -28.29
CA MET A 87 2.76 -7.39 -27.65
C MET A 87 2.67 -6.81 -26.24
N LYS A 88 1.93 -5.72 -26.03
CA LYS A 88 1.72 -5.13 -24.69
C LYS A 88 0.40 -5.60 -24.08
N ALA A 89 0.45 -6.03 -22.82
CA ALA A 89 -0.74 -6.32 -22.03
C ALA A 89 -1.43 -5.01 -21.60
N PRO A 90 -2.72 -5.07 -21.20
CA PRO A 90 -3.39 -3.95 -20.56
C PRO A 90 -2.59 -3.40 -19.37
N TRP A 91 -2.66 -2.08 -19.14
CA TRP A 91 -1.81 -1.38 -18.17
C TRP A 91 -1.81 -1.98 -16.75
N TYR A 92 -2.91 -2.57 -16.30
CA TYR A 92 -3.03 -3.22 -14.99
C TYR A 92 -2.30 -4.57 -14.91
N PHE A 93 -2.04 -5.22 -16.05
CA PHE A 93 -1.19 -6.43 -16.15
C PHE A 93 0.21 -6.14 -16.69
N LEU A 94 0.48 -4.93 -17.17
CA LEU A 94 1.74 -4.61 -17.81
C LEU A 94 2.95 -4.72 -16.86
N GLY A 95 2.78 -4.36 -15.58
CA GLY A 95 3.81 -4.60 -14.56
C GLY A 95 4.09 -6.08 -14.32
N LEU A 96 3.06 -6.94 -14.41
CA LEU A 96 3.23 -8.40 -14.33
C LEU A 96 3.92 -8.96 -15.58
N GLN A 97 3.57 -8.44 -16.76
CA GLN A 97 4.26 -8.78 -18.00
C GLN A 97 5.74 -8.38 -17.96
N GLU A 98 6.04 -7.21 -17.41
CA GLU A 98 7.41 -6.75 -17.23
C GLU A 98 8.16 -7.64 -16.23
N LEU A 99 7.49 -8.13 -15.18
CA LEU A 99 8.07 -9.10 -14.26
C LEU A 99 8.39 -10.45 -14.95
N LEU A 100 7.55 -10.90 -15.89
CA LEU A 100 7.76 -12.11 -16.70
C LEU A 100 9.00 -12.02 -17.60
N HIS A 101 9.45 -10.81 -17.93
CA HIS A 101 10.72 -10.64 -18.64
C HIS A 101 11.92 -10.98 -17.73
N TYR A 102 11.82 -10.75 -16.42
CA TYR A 102 12.93 -10.99 -15.48
C TYR A 102 12.96 -12.41 -14.91
N TYR A 103 11.80 -13.04 -14.77
CA TYR A 103 11.65 -14.33 -14.08
C TYR A 103 10.81 -15.32 -14.89
N PRO A 104 11.02 -16.64 -14.68
CA PRO A 104 10.20 -17.67 -15.31
C PRO A 104 8.69 -17.46 -15.06
N PRO A 105 7.81 -17.90 -15.98
CA PRO A 105 6.36 -17.74 -15.86
C PRO A 105 5.75 -18.28 -14.57
N ILE A 106 6.30 -19.38 -14.05
CA ILE A 106 5.84 -19.99 -12.80
C ILE A 106 6.11 -19.04 -11.61
N VAL A 107 7.29 -18.41 -11.57
CA VAL A 107 7.68 -17.52 -10.47
C VAL A 107 6.89 -16.22 -10.51
N ALA A 108 6.91 -15.54 -11.65
CA ALA A 108 6.27 -14.23 -11.80
C ALA A 108 4.74 -14.32 -11.88
N GLY A 109 4.19 -15.33 -12.57
CA GLY A 109 2.75 -15.43 -12.84
C GLY A 109 1.95 -16.21 -11.80
N VAL A 110 2.57 -17.16 -11.08
CA VAL A 110 1.84 -18.04 -10.14
C VAL A 110 2.33 -17.85 -8.71
N ILE A 111 3.63 -18.05 -8.46
CA ILE A 111 4.18 -18.05 -7.10
C ILE A 111 4.07 -16.66 -6.46
N LEU A 112 4.52 -15.60 -7.13
CA LEU A 112 4.53 -14.26 -6.54
C LEU A 112 3.11 -13.70 -6.30
N PRO A 113 2.18 -13.71 -7.27
CA PRO A 113 0.81 -13.26 -7.02
C PRO A 113 0.07 -14.15 -6.01
N GLY A 114 0.29 -15.48 -6.07
CA GLY A 114 -0.24 -16.42 -5.08
C GLY A 114 0.25 -16.13 -3.67
N ALA A 115 1.53 -15.82 -3.50
CA ALA A 115 2.09 -15.43 -2.21
C ALA A 115 1.48 -14.12 -1.68
N VAL A 116 1.18 -13.14 -2.55
CA VAL A 116 0.49 -11.89 -2.16
C VAL A 116 -0.94 -12.19 -1.67
N VAL A 117 -1.69 -13.03 -2.38
CA VAL A 117 -3.05 -13.42 -1.98
C VAL A 117 -3.03 -14.18 -0.66
N VAL A 118 -2.12 -15.14 -0.50
CA VAL A 118 -1.95 -15.90 0.76
C VAL A 118 -1.53 -14.96 1.89
N ALA A 119 -0.59 -14.04 1.66
CA ALA A 119 -0.20 -13.06 2.65
C ALA A 119 -1.40 -12.23 3.10
N LEU A 120 -2.19 -11.69 2.16
CA LEU A 120 -3.39 -10.90 2.45
C LEU A 120 -4.44 -11.69 3.25
N ALA A 121 -4.62 -12.98 2.92
CA ALA A 121 -5.50 -13.88 3.64
C ALA A 121 -5.02 -14.18 5.06
N ILE A 122 -3.71 -14.22 5.29
CA ILE A 122 -3.13 -14.50 6.62
C ILE A 122 -3.08 -13.23 7.50
N VAL A 123 -2.95 -12.02 6.93
CA VAL A 123 -2.90 -10.75 7.69
C VAL A 123 -3.93 -10.65 8.83
N PRO A 124 -5.24 -10.93 8.64
CA PRO A 124 -6.23 -10.80 9.72
C PRO A 124 -6.05 -11.77 10.89
N TYR A 125 -5.26 -12.83 10.73
CA TYR A 125 -5.02 -13.84 11.78
C TYR A 125 -3.82 -13.51 12.67
N PHE A 126 -3.05 -12.47 12.35
CA PHE A 126 -1.98 -12.01 13.21
C PHE A 126 -2.46 -10.85 14.09
N ASP A 127 -2.22 -10.96 15.40
CA ASP A 127 -2.42 -9.88 16.35
C ASP A 127 -1.36 -8.79 16.15
N ILE A 128 -1.62 -7.91 15.18
CA ILE A 128 -0.76 -6.78 14.88
C ILE A 128 -1.11 -5.65 15.86
N ASN A 129 -0.59 -5.73 17.09
CA ASN A 129 -0.85 -4.77 18.17
C ASN A 129 -0.71 -3.31 17.67
N LEU A 130 -1.76 -2.50 17.87
CA LEU A 130 -1.88 -1.12 17.39
C LEU A 130 -1.01 -0.12 18.17
N GLU A 131 -0.60 -0.46 19.38
CA GLU A 131 0.42 0.29 20.13
C GLU A 131 1.80 -0.12 19.64
N ARG A 132 2.24 0.46 18.52
CA ARG A 132 3.58 0.21 17.99
C ARG A 132 4.57 1.20 18.60
N PRO A 133 5.42 0.78 19.56
CA PRO A 133 6.66 1.51 19.80
C PRO A 133 7.41 1.66 18.48
N GLU A 134 8.11 2.77 18.29
CA GLU A 134 8.79 3.04 17.03
C GLU A 134 9.73 1.86 16.72
N PHE A 135 9.77 1.41 15.46
CA PHE A 135 10.53 0.21 15.08
C PHE A 135 11.99 0.26 15.58
N TRP A 136 12.55 1.47 15.68
CA TRP A 136 13.93 1.76 16.07
C TRP A 136 14.18 1.97 17.57
N GLU A 137 13.16 1.89 18.42
CA GLU A 137 13.26 2.27 19.84
C GLU A 137 14.11 1.29 20.68
N ARG A 138 13.94 -0.02 20.45
CA ARG A 138 14.63 -1.08 21.21
C ARG A 138 15.62 -1.86 20.35
N ARG A 139 16.81 -2.18 20.90
CA ARG A 139 17.90 -2.93 20.23
C ARG A 139 18.26 -2.37 18.85
N ARG A 140 18.44 -1.05 18.76
CA ARG A 140 18.70 -0.31 17.51
C ARG A 140 19.78 -0.94 16.64
N ALA A 141 20.94 -1.27 17.20
CA ALA A 141 22.05 -1.87 16.46
C ALA A 141 21.70 -3.25 15.86
N SER A 142 21.07 -4.14 16.64
CA SER A 142 20.65 -5.46 16.16
C SER A 142 19.55 -5.36 15.11
N LYS A 143 18.60 -4.43 15.28
CA LYS A 143 17.53 -4.22 14.29
C LYS A 143 18.06 -3.62 12.99
N LEU A 144 19.02 -2.70 13.06
CA LEU A 144 19.71 -2.14 11.90
C LEU A 144 20.42 -3.25 11.13
N ALA A 145 21.23 -4.05 11.82
CA ALA A 145 21.94 -5.18 11.23
C ALA A 145 20.96 -6.18 10.60
N LEU A 146 19.87 -6.51 11.28
CA LEU A 146 18.83 -7.39 10.75
C LEU A 146 18.17 -6.80 9.50
N THR A 147 17.79 -5.52 9.50
CA THR A 147 17.19 -4.89 8.31
C THR A 147 18.16 -4.90 7.14
N VAL A 148 19.43 -4.51 7.34
CA VAL A 148 20.44 -4.54 6.27
C VAL A 148 20.65 -5.97 5.77
N ALA A 149 20.70 -6.96 6.66
CA ALA A 149 20.83 -8.37 6.30
C ALA A 149 19.62 -8.87 5.50
N VAL A 150 18.39 -8.50 5.89
CA VAL A 150 17.16 -8.87 5.17
C VAL A 150 17.10 -8.22 3.79
N PHE A 151 17.36 -6.91 3.69
CA PHE A 151 17.42 -6.23 2.38
C PHE A 151 18.54 -6.79 1.50
N GLY A 152 19.71 -7.10 2.07
CA GLY A 152 20.81 -7.75 1.37
C GLY A 152 20.45 -9.16 0.89
N LEU A 153 19.79 -9.96 1.73
CA LEU A 153 19.33 -11.30 1.39
C LEU A 153 18.28 -11.25 0.27
N ILE A 154 17.28 -10.38 0.38
CA ILE A 154 16.26 -10.18 -0.66
C ILE A 154 16.93 -9.72 -1.96
N SER A 155 17.83 -8.74 -1.91
CA SER A 155 18.58 -8.27 -3.08
C SER A 155 19.39 -9.40 -3.72
N SER A 156 20.02 -10.25 -2.91
CA SER A 156 20.83 -11.39 -3.39
C SER A 156 19.94 -12.46 -4.03
N LEU A 157 18.79 -12.77 -3.43
CA LEU A 157 17.83 -13.73 -3.94
C LEU A 157 17.19 -13.25 -5.25
N LEU A 158 16.82 -11.98 -5.33
CA LEU A 158 16.26 -11.38 -6.55
C LEU A 158 17.27 -11.40 -7.70
N ALA A 159 18.54 -11.08 -7.42
CA ALA A 159 19.61 -11.10 -8.41
C ALA A 159 19.96 -12.53 -8.85
N TYR A 160 19.98 -13.50 -7.93
CA TYR A 160 20.24 -14.91 -8.23
C TYR A 160 19.14 -15.56 -9.08
N ALA A 161 17.88 -15.26 -8.78
CA ALA A 161 16.75 -15.85 -9.49
C ALA A 161 16.43 -15.16 -10.84
N GLY A 162 16.99 -13.98 -11.10
CA GLY A 162 16.71 -13.19 -12.31
C GLY A 162 17.47 -13.69 -13.54
N GLN A 163 16.77 -13.80 -14.66
CA GLN A 163 17.38 -14.15 -15.96
C GLN A 163 17.97 -12.92 -16.68
N HIS A 164 17.38 -11.75 -16.40
CA HIS A 164 17.79 -10.45 -16.93
C HIS A 164 18.22 -9.50 -15.80
N PRO A 165 18.92 -8.40 -16.08
CA PRO A 165 19.29 -7.42 -15.06
C PRO A 165 18.08 -6.87 -14.28
N VAL A 166 17.90 -7.33 -13.04
CA VAL A 166 16.73 -7.04 -12.18
C VAL A 166 16.78 -5.66 -11.52
N TRP A 167 17.47 -4.69 -12.12
CA TRP A 167 17.55 -3.32 -11.59
C TRP A 167 16.17 -2.66 -11.33
N PRO A 168 15.08 -2.96 -12.08
CA PRO A 168 13.77 -2.39 -11.79
C PRO A 168 13.14 -2.89 -10.48
N LEU A 169 13.57 -4.04 -9.98
CA LEU A 169 13.14 -4.57 -8.70
C LEU A 169 14.07 -4.10 -7.58
N LEU A 170 15.38 -4.04 -7.86
CA LEU A 170 16.38 -3.61 -6.89
C LEU A 170 16.28 -2.11 -6.58
N GLY A 171 16.00 -1.26 -7.56
CA GLY A 171 15.88 0.20 -7.36
C GLY A 171 14.85 0.56 -6.29
N PRO A 172 13.57 0.14 -6.44
CA PRO A 172 12.54 0.31 -5.42
C PRO A 172 12.90 -0.31 -4.07
N LEU A 173 13.49 -1.51 -4.06
CA LEU A 173 13.90 -2.20 -2.84
C LEU A 173 14.92 -1.37 -2.04
N TRP A 174 15.98 -0.90 -2.70
CA TRP A 174 17.03 -0.10 -2.07
C TRP A 174 16.56 1.31 -1.70
N PHE A 175 15.68 1.92 -2.51
CA PHE A 175 15.06 3.21 -2.16
C PHE A 175 14.26 3.09 -0.85
N VAL A 176 13.42 2.07 -0.74
CA VAL A 176 12.62 1.82 0.47
C VAL A 176 13.50 1.41 1.63
N GLY A 177 14.49 0.53 1.42
CA GLY A 177 15.45 0.13 2.45
C GLY A 177 16.24 1.31 3.00
N ALA A 178 16.74 2.20 2.13
CA ALA A 178 17.43 3.42 2.53
C ALA A 178 16.52 4.35 3.34
N ALA A 179 15.29 4.58 2.88
CA ALA A 179 14.30 5.39 3.58
C ALA A 179 13.94 4.79 4.96
N MET A 180 13.86 3.46 5.06
CA MET A 180 13.59 2.74 6.30
C MET A 180 14.76 2.85 7.28
N LEU A 181 16.01 2.75 6.81
CA LEU A 181 17.23 2.84 7.62
C LEU A 181 17.55 4.26 8.08
N LEU A 182 17.08 5.28 7.36
CA LEU A 182 17.43 6.69 7.60
C LEU A 182 17.15 7.16 9.05
N PRO A 183 15.98 6.89 9.66
CA PRO A 183 15.74 7.19 11.08
C PRO A 183 16.55 6.33 12.05
N GLY A 184 16.96 5.16 11.60
CA GLY A 184 17.81 4.25 12.34
C GLY A 184 19.28 4.69 12.38
N VAL A 185 19.76 5.51 11.44
CA VAL A 185 21.14 6.05 11.43
C VAL A 185 21.18 7.46 12.00
N TRP A 186 20.22 8.32 11.63
CA TRP A 186 20.22 9.72 12.04
C TRP A 186 19.58 9.95 13.41
N SER A 187 20.28 10.64 14.31
CA SER A 187 19.78 10.93 15.67
C SER A 187 18.74 12.06 15.72
N ARG A 188 18.80 13.00 14.77
CA ARG A 188 17.94 14.19 14.76
C ARG A 188 16.61 13.89 14.06
N ARG A 189 15.60 13.49 14.85
CA ARG A 189 14.25 13.14 14.35
C ARG A 189 13.33 14.35 14.20
N ARG A 190 13.69 15.28 13.30
CA ARG A 190 12.82 16.42 12.94
C ARG A 190 12.34 16.29 11.50
N GLY A 191 11.12 16.79 11.21
CA GLY A 191 10.54 16.78 9.87
C GLY A 191 10.37 15.36 9.30
N LEU A 192 10.86 15.17 8.06
CA LEU A 192 10.73 13.93 7.28
C LEU A 192 11.29 12.70 8.01
N VAL A 193 12.44 12.83 8.69
CA VAL A 193 13.07 11.71 9.41
C VAL A 193 12.19 11.23 10.57
N GLY A 194 11.60 12.18 11.30
CA GLY A 194 10.64 11.85 12.37
C GLY A 194 9.36 11.23 11.82
N TRP A 195 8.88 11.70 10.67
CA TRP A 195 7.71 11.12 9.98
C TRP A 195 7.97 9.68 9.52
N LEU A 196 9.15 9.39 8.98
CA LEU A 196 9.58 8.04 8.55
C LEU A 196 9.75 7.10 9.76
N ALA A 197 10.26 7.61 10.89
CA ALA A 197 10.48 6.82 12.11
C ALA A 197 9.18 6.24 12.69
N ARG A 198 8.07 6.95 12.54
CA ARG A 198 6.74 6.56 13.04
C ARG A 198 6.02 5.55 12.16
N ARG A 199 6.58 5.19 11.00
CA ARG A 199 5.93 4.28 10.05
C ARG A 199 6.07 2.83 10.50
N SER A 200 4.97 2.09 10.40
CA SER A 200 4.89 0.68 10.77
C SER A 200 5.59 -0.21 9.73
N LEU A 201 5.93 -1.45 10.11
CA LEU A 201 6.54 -2.41 9.18
C LEU A 201 5.66 -2.70 7.94
N PRO A 202 4.33 -2.90 8.06
CA PRO A 202 3.47 -3.07 6.89
C PRO A 202 3.47 -1.89 5.93
N PHE A 203 3.62 -0.66 6.43
CA PHE A 203 3.77 0.51 5.55
C PHE A 203 4.98 0.35 4.63
N TRP A 204 6.12 -0.12 5.16
CA TRP A 204 7.34 -0.33 4.37
C TRP A 204 7.20 -1.46 3.35
N ILE A 205 6.58 -2.58 3.73
CA ILE A 205 6.28 -3.69 2.81
C ILE A 205 5.37 -3.20 1.68
N PHE A 206 4.27 -2.51 2.02
CA PHE A 206 3.32 -1.99 1.04
C PHE A 206 3.96 -0.94 0.12
N ALA A 207 4.78 -0.03 0.67
CA ALA A 207 5.50 0.97 -0.11
C ALA A 207 6.47 0.32 -1.11
N TRP A 208 7.20 -0.71 -0.71
CA TRP A 208 8.06 -1.46 -1.62
C TRP A 208 7.27 -2.16 -2.72
N PHE A 209 6.16 -2.83 -2.37
CA PHE A 209 5.29 -3.50 -3.34
C PHE A 209 4.73 -2.50 -4.36
N LEU A 210 4.13 -1.40 -3.88
CA LEU A 210 3.54 -0.37 -4.73
C LEU A 210 4.59 0.30 -5.62
N LEU A 211 5.75 0.67 -5.07
CA LEU A 211 6.82 1.30 -5.83
C LEU A 211 7.40 0.36 -6.89
N THR A 212 7.49 -0.94 -6.59
CA THR A 212 7.92 -1.95 -7.57
C THR A 212 6.89 -2.11 -8.68
N ALA A 213 5.60 -2.23 -8.33
CA ALA A 213 4.52 -2.34 -9.32
C ALA A 213 4.49 -1.11 -10.24
N VAL A 214 4.58 0.10 -9.68
CA VAL A 214 4.63 1.34 -10.47
C VAL A 214 5.87 1.39 -11.35
N THR A 215 7.05 1.06 -10.82
CA THR A 215 8.30 1.04 -11.60
C THR A 215 8.20 0.08 -12.78
N LEU A 216 7.72 -1.15 -12.56
CA LEU A 216 7.54 -2.15 -13.62
C LEU A 216 6.52 -1.69 -14.67
N THR A 217 5.38 -1.13 -14.24
CA THR A 217 4.38 -0.60 -15.17
C THR A 217 4.94 0.56 -15.99
N VAL A 218 5.65 1.51 -15.38
CA VAL A 218 6.27 2.64 -16.10
C VAL A 218 7.29 2.15 -17.12
N ILE A 219 8.10 1.14 -16.78
CA ILE A 219 9.06 0.54 -17.72
C ILE A 219 8.34 -0.15 -18.87
N GLY A 220 7.31 -0.95 -18.58
CA GLY A 220 6.50 -1.63 -19.59
C GLY A 220 5.79 -0.64 -20.54
N VAL A 221 5.28 0.49 -20.02
CA VAL A 221 4.60 1.50 -20.84
C VAL A 221 5.59 2.21 -21.75
N PHE A 222 6.64 2.80 -21.18
CA PHE A 222 7.44 3.81 -21.88
C PHE A 222 8.77 3.31 -22.45
N PHE A 223 9.31 2.22 -21.91
CA PHE A 223 10.68 1.79 -22.22
C PHE A 223 10.75 0.44 -22.95
N ARG A 224 9.61 -0.24 -23.16
CA ARG A 224 9.55 -1.48 -23.94
C ARG A 224 9.10 -1.21 -25.37
N GLY A 225 9.97 -1.61 -26.31
CA GLY A 225 9.77 -1.49 -27.75
C GLY A 225 9.73 -2.85 -28.47
N PRO A 226 10.00 -2.88 -29.78
CA PRO A 226 9.92 -4.11 -30.59
C PRO A 226 10.76 -5.25 -30.01
N GLY A 227 10.20 -6.46 -29.99
CA GLY A 227 10.81 -7.67 -29.43
C GLY A 227 10.91 -7.65 -27.90
N TRP A 228 10.15 -6.79 -27.22
CA TRP A 228 10.28 -6.50 -25.80
C TRP A 228 11.68 -5.97 -25.41
N SER A 229 12.38 -5.36 -26.37
CA SER A 229 13.69 -4.74 -26.13
C SER A 229 13.55 -3.42 -25.36
N PHE A 230 14.60 -3.05 -24.64
CA PHE A 230 14.66 -1.77 -23.94
C PHE A 230 14.96 -0.66 -24.94
N THR A 231 14.10 0.36 -24.97
CA THR A 231 14.16 1.51 -25.89
C THR A 231 14.06 2.81 -25.12
N LEU A 232 14.64 3.88 -25.67
CA LEU A 232 14.59 5.20 -25.03
C LEU A 232 13.51 6.04 -25.72
N PRO A 233 12.43 6.45 -25.03
CA PRO A 233 11.29 7.08 -25.70
C PRO A 233 11.63 8.41 -26.39
N TRP A 234 12.65 9.13 -25.90
CA TRP A 234 13.13 10.37 -26.51
C TRP A 234 14.06 10.16 -27.72
N ARG A 235 14.51 8.94 -28.00
CA ARG A 235 15.34 8.62 -29.17
C ARG A 235 14.58 7.77 -30.18
N ASP A 236 13.89 6.75 -29.69
CA ASP A 236 13.30 5.67 -30.49
C ASP A 236 11.76 5.78 -30.58
N GLY A 237 11.15 6.77 -29.90
CA GLY A 237 9.70 6.96 -29.83
C GLY A 237 9.01 6.06 -28.81
N ILE A 238 7.72 6.31 -28.57
CA ILE A 238 6.85 5.45 -27.74
C ILE A 238 6.16 4.44 -28.66
N TRP A 239 6.18 3.18 -28.26
CA TRP A 239 5.60 2.03 -28.98
C TRP A 239 4.39 1.47 -28.25
#